data_AF-A0A1H9HJH5-F1
#
_entry.id   AF-A0A1H9HJH5-F1
#
_cell.length_a   1.000
_cell.length_b   1.000
_cell.length_c   1.000
_cell.angle_alpha   90.00
_cell.angle_beta   90.00
_cell.angle_gamma   90.00
#
_symmetry.space_group_name_H-M   'P 1'
#
loop_
_entity.id
_entity.type
_entity.pdbx_description
1 polymer ?
#
loop_
_entity_poly.entity_id
_entity_poly.type
_entity_poly.pdbx_seq_one_letter_code
_entity_poly.pdbx_strand_id
1 'polypeptide(L)'
;MKNKKLVSIMIIILDIILLVLFVLFIPNILWHIVGPDFIEYENWSGELSNTIGYRFGAGSCELSFILLRMIIFIILQIKLLKDQGKVRKIWPVLIHIIIGVLGLIYFFKFAEGPNMIYNLQLIFDN
;
A
#
# COMPACT_ATOMS: atom_id res chain seq x y z
N MET A 1 27.84 -16.91 3.69
CA MET A 1 27.59 -15.72 2.82
C MET A 1 26.63 -15.99 1.65
N LYS A 2 26.81 -17.06 0.85
CA LYS A 2 25.91 -17.37 -0.29
C LYS A 2 24.42 -17.46 0.10
N ASN A 3 24.11 -18.11 1.21
CA ASN A 3 22.73 -18.29 1.66
C ASN A 3 22.03 -16.96 2.00
N LYS A 4 22.70 -16.01 2.69
CA LYS A 4 22.12 -14.69 2.99
C LYS A 4 21.84 -13.88 1.72
N LYS A 5 22.71 -13.96 0.70
CA LYS A 5 22.49 -13.30 -0.59
C LYS A 5 21.26 -13.89 -1.30
N LEU A 6 21.14 -15.22 -1.32
CA LEU A 6 20.00 -15.89 -1.93
C LEU A 6 18.69 -15.55 -1.22
N VAL A 7 18.66 -15.60 0.11
CA VAL A 7 17.49 -15.21 0.91
C VAL A 7 17.14 -13.74 0.68
N SER A 8 18.12 -12.84 0.61
CA SER A 8 17.87 -11.43 0.28
C SER A 8 17.20 -11.25 -1.09
N ILE A 9 17.61 -12.03 -2.09
CA ILE A 9 17.00 -11.96 -3.42
C ILE A 9 15.56 -12.51 -3.35
N MET A 10 15.34 -13.60 -2.62
CA MET A 10 13.99 -14.15 -2.42
C MET A 10 13.03 -13.17 -1.73
N ILE A 11 13.52 -12.40 -0.75
CA ILE A 11 12.73 -11.36 -0.07
C ILE A 11 12.28 -10.29 -1.08
N ILE A 12 13.19 -9.84 -1.97
CA ILE A 12 12.86 -8.89 -3.05
C ILE A 12 11.84 -9.49 -4.02
N ILE A 13 12.04 -10.73 -4.46
CA ILE A 13 11.13 -11.42 -5.38
C ILE A 13 9.73 -11.53 -4.76
N LEU A 14 9.64 -11.88 -3.47
CA LEU A 14 8.37 -11.98 -2.77
C LEU A 14 7.65 -10.63 -2.70
N ASP A 15 8.38 -9.54 -2.46
CA ASP A 15 7.80 -8.18 -2.47
C ASP A 15 7.25 -7.80 -3.85
N ILE A 16 7.97 -8.16 -4.93
CA ILE A 16 7.49 -7.98 -6.31
C ILE A 16 6.23 -8.80 -6.56
N ILE A 17 6.20 -10.08 -6.18
CA ILE A 17 5.02 -10.93 -6.33
C ILE A 17 3.82 -10.31 -5.60
N LEU A 18 4.03 -9.82 -4.36
CA LEU A 18 2.98 -9.16 -3.60
C LEU A 18 2.54 -7.84 -4.24
N LEU A 19 3.43 -7.09 -4.88
CA LEU A 19 3.05 -5.91 -5.69
C LEU A 19 2.17 -6.32 -6.87
N VAL A 20 2.53 -7.39 -7.60
CA VAL A 20 1.76 -7.85 -8.75
C VAL A 20 0.38 -8.34 -8.30
N LEU A 21 0.29 -9.11 -7.21
CA LEU A 21 -0.98 -9.51 -6.62
C LEU A 21 -1.80 -8.30 -6.18
N PHE A 22 -1.15 -7.29 -5.63
CA PHE A 22 -1.79 -6.03 -5.29
C PHE A 22 -2.39 -5.35 -6.52
N VAL A 23 -1.63 -5.22 -7.60
CA VAL A 23 -2.13 -4.59 -8.82
C VAL A 23 -3.31 -5.37 -9.42
N LEU A 24 -3.26 -6.70 -9.41
CA LEU A 24 -4.22 -7.53 -10.14
C LEU A 24 -5.49 -7.90 -9.36
N PHE A 25 -5.40 -8.09 -8.05
CA PHE A 25 -6.47 -8.77 -7.29
C PHE A 25 -6.88 -8.07 -6.01
N ILE A 26 -5.93 -7.51 -5.25
CA ILE A 26 -6.20 -7.04 -3.89
C ILE A 26 -7.25 -5.91 -3.84
N PRO A 27 -7.23 -4.88 -4.71
CA PRO A 27 -8.25 -3.85 -4.73
C PRO A 27 -9.66 -4.41 -4.87
N ASN A 28 -9.87 -5.29 -5.86
CA ASN A 28 -11.17 -5.90 -6.11
C ASN A 28 -11.64 -6.76 -4.93
N ILE A 29 -10.74 -7.54 -4.33
CA ILE A 29 -11.05 -8.37 -3.16
C ILE A 29 -11.41 -7.48 -1.96
N LEU A 30 -10.63 -6.45 -1.67
CA LEU A 30 -10.87 -5.55 -0.54
C LEU A 30 -12.19 -4.80 -0.74
N TRP A 31 -12.46 -4.33 -1.94
CA TRP A 31 -13.72 -3.67 -2.28
C TRP A 31 -14.93 -4.55 -1.99
N HIS A 32 -14.88 -5.84 -2.35
CA HIS A 32 -15.97 -6.77 -2.05
C HIS A 32 -16.12 -7.13 -0.56
N ILE A 33 -15.03 -7.15 0.21
CA ILE A 33 -15.06 -7.58 1.62
C ILE A 33 -15.45 -6.42 2.54
N VAL A 34 -14.79 -5.26 2.39
CA VAL A 34 -14.93 -4.13 3.32
C VAL A 34 -15.70 -2.95 2.73
N GLY A 35 -16.01 -2.97 1.44
CA GLY A 35 -16.64 -1.85 0.73
C GLY A 35 -15.67 -0.70 0.43
N PRO A 36 -16.06 0.29 -0.38
CA PRO A 36 -15.24 1.46 -0.68
C PRO A 36 -14.96 2.34 0.55
N ASP A 37 -13.92 3.17 0.48
CA ASP A 37 -13.76 4.28 1.42
C ASP A 37 -14.85 5.32 1.18
N PHE A 38 -15.76 5.41 2.16
CA PHE A 38 -17.04 6.11 2.12
C PHE A 38 -18.09 5.70 1.09
N ILE A 39 -19.33 5.87 1.55
CA ILE A 39 -20.56 5.87 0.77
C ILE A 39 -20.90 7.34 0.50
N GLU A 40 -20.55 7.83 -0.68
CA GLU A 40 -21.35 8.82 -1.43
C GLU A 40 -21.71 8.18 -2.77
N TYR A 41 -22.52 7.12 -2.75
CA TYR A 41 -23.38 6.91 -3.92
C TYR A 41 -24.63 7.83 -3.87
N GLU A 42 -24.89 8.49 -2.73
CA GLU A 42 -26.09 9.34 -2.50
C GLU A 42 -25.81 10.85 -2.36
N ASN A 43 -24.56 11.31 -2.49
CA ASN A 43 -24.27 12.76 -2.61
C ASN A 43 -23.97 13.20 -4.06
N TRP A 44 -23.91 12.25 -5.00
CA TRP A 44 -24.00 12.59 -6.43
C TRP A 44 -25.43 13.01 -6.82
N SER A 45 -26.45 12.57 -6.07
CA SER A 45 -27.86 12.93 -6.22
C SER A 45 -28.34 14.05 -5.28
N GLY A 46 -27.54 14.45 -4.29
CA GLY A 46 -27.82 15.59 -3.41
C GLY A 46 -28.98 15.40 -2.42
N GLU A 47 -29.25 14.17 -1.98
CA GLU A 47 -30.51 13.83 -1.29
C GLU A 47 -30.45 13.70 0.25
N LEU A 48 -29.32 13.94 0.93
CA LEU A 48 -29.24 13.72 2.39
C LEU A 48 -28.92 14.96 3.22
N SER A 49 -29.73 15.14 4.26
CA SER A 49 -29.71 16.25 5.22
C SER A 49 -28.74 16.05 6.39
N ASN A 50 -27.98 14.95 6.45
CA ASN A 50 -27.01 14.67 7.52
C ASN A 50 -25.84 13.81 7.04
N THR A 51 -24.66 14.44 6.94
CA THR A 51 -23.39 13.86 6.45
C THR A 51 -22.43 13.59 7.61
N ILE A 52 -22.61 12.52 8.40
CA ILE A 52 -21.69 12.30 9.53
C ILE A 52 -21.34 10.82 9.69
N GLY A 53 -20.19 10.42 9.12
CA GLY A 53 -19.47 9.24 9.61
C GLY A 53 -18.33 8.75 8.71
N TYR A 54 -17.08 8.94 9.15
CA TYR A 54 -15.89 8.41 8.46
C TYR A 54 -15.80 6.88 8.43
N ARG A 55 -15.90 6.25 7.25
CA ARG A 55 -15.65 4.82 7.05
C ARG A 55 -14.33 4.58 6.34
N PHE A 56 -13.36 4.04 7.09
CA PHE A 56 -12.17 3.42 6.53
C PHE A 56 -12.55 2.12 5.80
N GLY A 57 -12.47 2.13 4.48
CA GLY A 57 -12.86 1.05 3.56
C GLY A 57 -11.67 0.47 2.79
N ALA A 58 -11.93 0.04 1.56
CA ALA A 58 -10.98 -0.71 0.73
C ALA A 58 -9.68 0.04 0.44
N GLY A 59 -9.75 1.32 0.05
CA GLY A 59 -8.58 2.18 -0.16
C GLY A 59 -7.72 2.42 1.09
N SER A 60 -8.32 2.56 2.26
CA SER A 60 -7.59 2.63 3.54
C SER A 60 -6.90 1.30 3.84
N CYS A 61 -7.54 0.18 3.54
CA CYS A 61 -6.92 -1.14 3.61
C CYS A 61 -5.81 -1.33 2.57
N GLU A 62 -5.99 -0.84 1.34
CA GLU A 62 -5.00 -0.88 0.26
C GLU A 62 -3.75 -0.07 0.61
N LEU A 63 -3.92 1.17 1.06
CA LEU A 63 -2.81 2.00 1.53
C LEU A 63 -2.10 1.34 2.70
N SER A 64 -2.84 0.85 3.70
CA SER A 64 -2.28 0.14 4.84
C SER A 64 -1.47 -1.08 4.40
N PHE A 65 -1.99 -1.85 3.43
CA PHE A 65 -1.29 -2.99 2.86
C PHE A 65 0.03 -2.56 2.21
N ILE A 66 0.05 -1.52 1.38
CA ILE A 66 1.27 -1.04 0.72
C ILE A 66 2.32 -0.62 1.76
N LEU A 67 1.91 0.18 2.74
CA LEU A 67 2.80 0.72 3.77
C LEU A 67 3.34 -0.39 4.69
N LEU A 68 2.46 -1.26 5.19
CA LEU A 68 2.84 -2.36 6.08
C LEU A 68 3.78 -3.32 5.37
N ARG A 69 3.47 -3.70 4.13
CA ARG A 69 4.34 -4.53 3.27
C ARG A 69 5.72 -3.92 3.15
N MET A 70 5.81 -2.64 2.76
CA MET A 70 7.09 -1.93 2.60
C MET A 70 7.90 -1.95 3.91
N ILE A 71 7.27 -1.62 5.05
CA ILE A 71 7.93 -1.61 6.36
C ILE A 71 8.44 -3.01 6.74
N ILE A 72 7.60 -4.04 6.60
CA ILE A 72 7.95 -5.43 6.94
C ILE A 72 9.16 -5.87 6.12
N PHE A 73 9.13 -5.67 4.79
CA PHE A 73 10.23 -6.09 3.93
C PHE A 73 11.53 -5.35 4.22
N ILE A 74 11.48 -4.04 4.47
CA ILE A 74 12.65 -3.25 4.88
C ILE A 74 13.23 -3.79 6.19
N ILE A 75 12.40 -4.06 7.21
CA ILE A 75 12.86 -4.59 8.50
C ILE A 75 13.49 -5.96 8.32
N LEU A 76 12.86 -6.86 7.56
CA LEU A 76 13.40 -8.20 7.28
C LEU A 76 14.75 -8.10 6.55
N GLN A 77 14.85 -7.21 5.57
CA GLN A 77 16.05 -6.99 4.78
C GLN A 77 17.21 -6.44 5.62
N ILE A 78 16.95 -5.47 6.49
CA ILE A 78 17.94 -4.91 7.43
C ILE A 78 18.39 -5.98 8.43
N LYS A 79 17.46 -6.74 9.02
CA LYS A 79 17.77 -7.81 9.98
C LYS A 79 18.65 -8.90 9.35
N LEU A 80 18.32 -9.33 8.13
CA LEU A 80 19.09 -10.35 7.41
C LEU A 80 20.53 -9.92 7.16
N LEU A 81 20.72 -8.65 6.77
CA LEU A 81 22.00 -8.11 6.32
C LEU A 81 22.76 -7.32 7.39
N LYS A 82 22.32 -7.33 8.67
CA LYS A 82 22.88 -6.49 9.75
C LYS A 82 24.42 -6.48 9.81
N ASP A 83 25.04 -7.65 9.66
CA ASP A 83 26.50 -7.85 9.75
C ASP A 83 27.26 -7.63 8.42
N GLN A 84 26.57 -7.21 7.35
CA GLN A 84 27.18 -6.94 6.06
C GLN A 84 27.68 -5.49 5.97
N GLY A 85 28.59 -5.24 5.02
CA GLY A 85 29.04 -3.88 4.71
C GLY A 85 27.89 -2.96 4.28
N LYS A 86 28.04 -1.64 4.52
CA LYS A 86 26.99 -0.63 4.27
C LYS A 86 26.37 -0.73 2.88
N VAL A 87 27.20 -0.81 1.83
CA VAL A 87 26.75 -0.89 0.43
C VAL A 87 25.83 -2.09 0.20
N ARG A 88 26.17 -3.26 0.76
CA ARG A 88 25.36 -4.48 0.58
C ARG A 88 24.02 -4.41 1.32
N LYS A 89 23.92 -3.60 2.38
CA LYS A 89 22.65 -3.35 3.11
C LYS A 89 21.75 -2.36 2.39
N ILE A 90 22.33 -1.27 1.89
CA ILE A 90 21.57 -0.13 1.33
C ILE A 90 20.84 -0.53 0.05
N TRP A 91 21.52 -1.19 -0.89
CA TRP A 91 20.94 -1.51 -2.20
C TRP A 91 19.63 -2.30 -2.13
N PRO A 92 19.55 -3.44 -1.40
CA PRO A 92 18.29 -4.17 -1.27
C PRO A 92 17.18 -3.37 -0.59
N VAL A 93 17.51 -2.54 0.39
CA VAL A 93 16.52 -1.67 1.07
C VAL A 93 15.97 -0.63 0.12
N LEU A 94 16.82 0.00 -0.71
CA LEU A 94 16.38 0.94 -1.74
C LEU A 94 15.43 0.29 -2.75
N ILE A 95 15.65 -0.98 -3.10
CA ILE A 95 14.76 -1.71 -4.01
C ILE A 95 13.36 -1.84 -3.40
N HIS A 96 13.23 -2.21 -2.12
CA HIS A 96 11.92 -2.26 -1.45
C HIS A 96 11.23 -0.90 -1.37
N ILE A 97 11.99 0.17 -1.17
CA ILE A 97 11.44 1.54 -1.19
C ILE A 97 10.90 1.87 -2.58
N ILE A 98 11.65 1.56 -3.65
CA ILE A 98 11.20 1.78 -5.04
C ILE A 98 9.93 0.97 -5.33
N ILE A 99 9.88 -0.31 -4.94
CA ILE A 99 8.69 -1.16 -5.09
C ILE A 99 7.49 -0.58 -4.30
N GLY A 100 7.73 -0.06 -3.10
CA GLY A 100 6.73 0.63 -2.29
C GLY A 100 6.19 1.89 -2.98
N VAL A 101 7.08 2.74 -3.50
CA VAL A 101 6.72 3.95 -4.25
C VAL A 101 5.92 3.62 -5.51
N LEU A 102 6.31 2.58 -6.26
CA LEU A 102 5.53 2.12 -7.41
C LEU A 102 4.13 1.66 -7.01
N GLY A 103 3.99 0.96 -5.88
CA GLY A 103 2.69 0.60 -5.31
C GLY A 103 1.83 1.81 -4.95
N LEU A 104 2.43 2.83 -4.32
CA LEU A 104 1.73 4.08 -4.01
C LEU A 104 1.29 4.84 -5.28
N ILE A 105 2.16 4.94 -6.29
CA ILE A 105 1.82 5.58 -7.58
C ILE A 105 0.65 4.84 -8.23
N TYR A 106 0.68 3.51 -8.26
CA TYR A 106 -0.42 2.72 -8.78
C TYR A 106 -1.72 2.99 -8.02
N PHE A 107 -1.66 2.92 -6.69
CA PHE A 107 -2.81 3.14 -5.81
C PHE A 107 -3.46 4.50 -6.04
N PHE A 108 -2.68 5.58 -6.02
CA PHE A 108 -3.20 6.94 -6.23
C PHE A 108 -3.69 7.22 -7.65
N LYS A 109 -3.27 6.42 -8.64
CA LYS A 109 -3.64 6.64 -10.04
C LYS A 109 -4.78 5.74 -10.53
N PHE A 110 -4.89 4.52 -10.00
CA PHE A 110 -5.74 3.48 -10.59
C PHE A 110 -6.61 2.71 -9.61
N ALA A 111 -6.31 2.72 -8.31
CA ALA A 111 -7.10 2.00 -7.30
C ALA A 111 -8.02 2.98 -6.54
N GLU A 112 -8.31 2.73 -5.26
CA GLU A 112 -9.17 3.61 -4.43
C GLU A 112 -8.45 4.89 -3.95
N GLY A 113 -7.21 5.13 -4.39
CA GLY A 113 -6.43 6.29 -3.99
C GLY A 113 -7.05 7.66 -4.32
N PRO A 114 -7.70 7.88 -5.48
CA PRO A 114 -8.43 9.11 -5.75
C PRO A 114 -9.56 9.39 -4.76
N ASN A 115 -10.33 8.37 -4.38
CA ASN A 115 -11.40 8.48 -3.37
C ASN A 115 -10.83 8.87 -2.02
N MET A 116 -9.69 8.29 -1.64
CA MET A 116 -9.01 8.64 -0.39
C MET A 116 -8.46 10.07 -0.40
N ILE A 117 -7.93 10.57 -1.52
CA ILE A 117 -7.50 11.98 -1.64
C ILE A 117 -8.71 12.91 -1.47
N TYR A 118 -9.82 12.61 -2.15
CA TYR A 118 -11.06 13.38 -2.03
C TYR A 118 -11.57 13.43 -0.58
N ASN A 119 -11.61 12.28 0.09
CA ASN A 119 -12.01 12.19 1.49
C ASN A 119 -11.10 13.00 2.42
N LEU A 120 -9.78 12.99 2.18
CA LEU A 120 -8.85 13.80 2.97
C LEU A 120 -9.10 15.30 2.77
N GLN A 121 -9.37 15.75 1.54
CA GLN A 121 -9.71 17.15 1.26
C GLN A 121 -10.97 17.57 2.04
N LEU A 122 -12.02 16.75 2.02
CA LEU A 122 -13.23 17.01 2.81
C LEU A 122 -12.98 17.09 4.32
N ILE A 123 -12.03 16.33 4.88
CA ILE A 123 -11.66 16.46 6.31
C ILE A 123 -11.04 17.84 6.57
N PHE A 124 -10.13 18.28 5.71
CA PHE A 124 -9.34 19.50 5.94
C PHE A 124 -10.07 20.79 5.57
N ASP A 125 -11.07 20.71 4.68
CA ASP A 125 -11.87 21.84 4.25
C ASP A 125 -13.07 22.12 5.19
N ASN A 126 -13.39 21.20 6.12
CA ASN A 126 -14.39 21.35 7.19
C ASN A 126 -13.76 21.73 8.54
#